data_AF-A0A1A8PHS9-F1
#
_entry.id   AF-A0A1A8PHS9-F1
#
_cell.length_a   1.000
_cell.length_b   1.000
_cell.length_c   1.000
_cell.angle_alpha   90.00
_cell.angle_beta   90.00
_cell.angle_gamma   90.00
#
_symmetry.space_group_name_H-M   'P 1'
#
loop_
_entity.id
_entity.type
_entity.pdbx_description
1 polymer ?
#
loop_
_entity_poly.entity_id
_entity_poly.type
_entity_poly.pdbx_seq_one_letter_code
_entity_poly.pdbx_strand_id
1 'polypeptide(L)' 'ETFYSTERYDITEDRWEFVDPYPVNKYGHEGTVLNGKLYITGGITSSSTSKQVCVFDPGREAGPGGGSGG' A
#
# COMPACT_ATOMS: atom_id res chain seq x y z
N GLU A 1 -2.76 -17.47 -5.13
CA GLU A 1 -2.40 -16.07 -5.41
C GLU A 1 -2.66 -15.24 -4.19
N THR A 2 -1.79 -14.30 -3.89
CA THR A 2 -2.08 -13.35 -2.82
C THR A 2 -2.08 -11.95 -3.40
N PHE A 3 -3.24 -11.32 -3.34
CA PHE A 3 -3.46 -9.95 -3.82
C PHE A 3 -2.75 -8.98 -2.87
N TYR A 4 -1.46 -8.75 -3.12
CA TYR A 4 -0.59 -7.85 -2.33
C TYR A 4 -0.26 -6.53 -3.05
N SER A 5 -0.74 -6.33 -4.28
CA SER A 5 -0.38 -5.12 -5.03
C SER A 5 -1.00 -3.89 -4.39
N THR A 6 -0.16 -2.89 -4.15
CA THR A 6 -0.58 -1.51 -3.91
C THR A 6 -0.10 -0.71 -5.11
N GLU A 7 -0.97 0.13 -5.64
CA GLU A 7 -0.71 0.93 -6.82
C GLU A 7 -0.97 2.40 -6.51
N ARG A 8 -0.14 3.28 -7.07
CA ARG A 8 -0.31 4.73 -7.03
C ARG A 8 -0.57 5.21 -8.44
N TYR A 9 -1.52 6.13 -8.57
CA TYR A 9 -1.80 6.80 -9.83
C TYR A 9 -1.04 8.12 -9.92
N ASP A 10 -0.23 8.28 -10.97
CA ASP A 10 0.42 9.54 -11.32
C ASP A 10 -0.44 10.31 -12.33
N ILE A 11 -0.95 11.47 -11.92
CA ILE A 11 -1.83 12.32 -12.73
C ILE A 11 -1.10 13.05 -13.87
N THR A 12 0.23 13.21 -13.76
CA THR A 12 1.06 13.91 -14.74
C THR A 12 1.43 12.99 -15.89
N GLU A 13 1.68 11.71 -15.58
CA GLU A 13 2.01 10.67 -16.54
C GLU A 13 0.81 9.82 -17.00
N ASP A 14 -0.36 10.05 -16.40
CA ASP A 14 -1.61 9.32 -16.63
C ASP A 14 -1.42 7.79 -16.59
N ARG A 15 -0.80 7.31 -15.51
CA ARG A 15 -0.50 5.89 -15.36
C ARG A 15 -0.56 5.42 -13.92
N TRP A 16 -0.78 4.13 -13.76
CA TRP A 16 -0.62 3.42 -12.50
C TRP A 16 0.81 2.90 -12.36
N GLU A 17 1.34 2.99 -11.15
CA GLU A 17 2.66 2.50 -10.77
C GLU A 17 2.53 1.58 -9.56
N PHE A 18 3.24 0.45 -9.56
CA PHE A 18 3.34 -0.39 -8.38
C PHE A 18 4.18 0.31 -7.30
N VAL A 19 3.69 0.27 -6.07
CA VAL A 19 4.42 0.73 -4.87
C VAL A 19 4.62 -0.45 -3.90
N ASP A 20 5.24 -0.18 -2.76
CA ASP A 20 5.44 -1.17 -1.70
C ASP A 20 4.14 -1.93 -1.43
N PRO A 21 4.19 -3.28 -1.42
CA PRO A 21 2.99 -4.10 -1.31
C PRO A 21 2.31 -3.90 0.04
N TYR A 22 0.99 -4.10 0.04
CA TYR A 22 0.22 -4.06 1.29
C TYR A 22 0.54 -5.32 2.11
N PRO A 23 0.96 -5.20 3.38
CA PRO A 23 1.52 -6.33 4.12
C PRO A 23 0.49 -7.41 4.51
N VAL A 24 -0.82 -7.10 4.45
CA VAL A 24 -1.89 -8.04 4.85
C VAL A 24 -3.08 -7.99 3.90
N ASN A 25 -3.41 -9.13 3.32
CA ASN A 25 -4.60 -9.24 2.49
C ASN A 25 -5.87 -9.04 3.33
N LYS A 26 -6.58 -7.93 3.07
CA LYS A 26 -7.85 -7.60 3.70
C LYS A 26 -8.72 -6.72 2.80
N TYR A 27 -10.03 -6.86 2.90
CA TYR A 27 -11.01 -6.04 2.19
C TYR A 27 -11.82 -5.19 3.17
N GLY A 28 -12.57 -4.21 2.65
CA GLY A 28 -13.41 -3.31 3.46
C GLY A 28 -12.61 -2.50 4.49
N HIS A 29 -11.37 -2.14 4.14
CA HIS A 29 -10.54 -1.26 4.95
C HIS A 29 -10.87 0.21 4.68
N GLU A 30 -10.53 1.08 5.63
CA GLU A 30 -10.75 2.53 5.52
C GLU A 30 -9.41 3.27 5.45
N GLY A 31 -9.35 4.34 4.67
CA GLY A 31 -8.13 5.11 4.42
C GLY A 31 -8.28 6.60 4.73
N THR A 32 -7.26 7.22 5.34
CA THR A 32 -7.22 8.67 5.55
C THR A 32 -5.80 9.22 5.43
N VAL A 33 -5.68 10.49 5.04
CA VAL A 33 -4.39 11.19 4.96
C VAL A 33 -4.20 12.06 6.19
N LEU A 34 -3.05 11.90 6.87
CA LEU A 34 -2.66 12.72 8.02
C LEU A 34 -1.17 13.05 7.91
N ASN A 35 -0.81 14.34 8.02
CA ASN A 35 0.57 14.82 7.96
C ASN A 35 1.35 14.30 6.73
N GLY A 36 0.70 14.27 5.56
CA GLY A 36 1.32 13.83 4.31
C GLY A 36 1.52 12.32 4.17
N LYS A 37 0.98 11.51 5.08
CA LYS A 37 1.04 10.03 5.02
C LYS A 37 -0.37 9.46 4.91
N LEU A 38 -0.51 8.36 4.17
CA LEU A 38 -1.76 7.63 4.01
C LEU A 38 -1.85 6.51 5.05
N TYR A 39 -2.88 6.54 5.88
CA TYR A 39 -3.16 5.57 6.92
C TYR A 39 -4.32 4.67 6.49
N ILE A 40 -4.09 3.36 6.46
CA ILE A 40 -5.11 2.35 6.16
C ILE A 40 -5.40 1.54 7.41
N THR A 41 -6.66 1.50 7.84
CA THR A 41 -7.10 0.89 9.10
C THR A 41 -8.24 -0.11 8.88
N GLY A 42 -8.49 -0.95 9.90
CA GLY A 42 -9.60 -1.89 9.88
C GLY A 42 -9.46 -2.97 8.80
N GLY A 43 -10.61 -3.39 8.25
CA GLY A 43 -10.74 -4.43 7.23
C GLY A 43 -10.98 -5.83 7.78
N ILE A 44 -11.32 -6.75 6.89
CA ILE A 44 -11.60 -8.15 7.18
C ILE A 44 -10.57 -9.01 6.43
N THR A 45 -9.89 -9.89 7.15
CA THR A 45 -9.00 -10.92 6.59
C THR A 45 -9.77 -12.23 6.42
N SER A 46 -9.11 -13.28 5.92
CA SER A 46 -9.72 -14.62 5.83
C SER A 46 -10.11 -15.22 7.17
N SER A 47 -9.57 -14.73 8.28
CA SER A 47 -9.73 -15.35 9.61
C SER A 47 -10.41 -14.44 10.64
N SER A 48 -10.36 -13.11 10.49
CA SER A 48 -10.93 -12.18 11.48
C SER A 48 -11.02 -10.74 10.97
N THR A 49 -11.50 -9.84 11.83
CA THR A 49 -11.33 -8.39 11.63
C THR A 49 -9.88 -7.99 11.94
N SER A 50 -9.32 -7.11 11.11
CA SER A 50 -7.96 -6.62 11.25
C SER A 50 -7.91 -5.40 12.17
N LYS A 51 -7.05 -5.45 13.18
CA LYS A 51 -6.68 -4.29 14.02
C LYS A 51 -5.41 -3.57 13.53
N GLN A 52 -4.81 -4.04 12.43
CA GLN A 52 -3.56 -3.50 11.92
C GLN A 52 -3.79 -2.17 11.20
N VAL A 53 -2.92 -1.20 11.49
CA VAL A 53 -2.79 0.07 10.78
C VAL A 53 -1.55 -0.01 9.89
N CYS A 54 -1.72 0.31 8.61
CA CYS A 54 -0.61 0.44 7.67
C CYS A 54 -0.45 1.91 7.29
N VAL A 55 0.80 2.37 7.16
CA VAL A 55 1.11 3.75 6.83
C VAL A 55 1.97 3.77 5.58
N PHE A 56 1.47 4.43 4.54
CA PHE A 56 2.20 4.72 3.31
C PHE A 56 2.75 6.13 3.38
N ASP A 57 4.06 6.24 3.26
CA ASP A 57 4.79 7.50 3.29
C ASP A 57 5.35 7.79 1.90
N PRO A 58 4.72 8.65 1.08
CA PRO A 58 5.20 8.94 -0.26
C PRO A 58 6.54 9.67 -0.27
N GLY A 59 6.95 10.27 0.86
CA GLY A 59 8.24 10.93 1.01
C GLY A 59 9.36 9.99 1.47
N ARG A 60 9.03 8.76 1.89
CA ARG A 60 10.04 7.71 2.07
C ARG A 60 10.46 7.29 0.67
N GLU A 61 11.71 7.55 0.32
CA GLU A 61 12.28 7.12 -0.96
C GLU A 61 11.90 5.65 -1.20
N ALA A 62 11.32 5.38 -2.38
CA ALA A 62 11.30 4.01 -2.91
C ALA A 62 12.77 3.58 -2.95
N GLY A 63 13.17 2.71 -2.01
CA GLY A 63 14.58 2.37 -1.85
C GLY A 63 15.18 1.92 -3.19
N PRO A 64 16.48 2.16 -3.45
CA PRO A 64 17.13 1.64 -4.64
C PRO A 64 17.24 0.12 -4.49
N GLY A 65 16.25 -0.64 -4.97
CA GLY A 65 16.17 -2.06 -4.65
C GLY A 65 15.05 -2.83 -5.33
N GLY A 66 14.90 -2.66 -6.65
CA GLY A 66 13.93 -3.41 -7.44
C GLY A 66 14.38 -3.61 -8.89
N GLY A 67 15.66 -3.91 -9.11
CA GLY A 67 16.18 -4.17 -10.45
C GLY A 67 17.52 -4.90 -10.48
N SER A 68 17.52 -6.05 -11.18
CA SER A 68 18.65 -6.77 -11.78
C SER A 68 19.50 -7.72 -10.89
N GLY A 69 19.30 -9.02 -11.12
CA GLY A 69 20.36 -9.90 -11.65
C GLY A 69 21.07 -10.82 -10.64
N GLY A 70 20.85 -12.13 -10.83
CA GLY A 70 21.55 -13.23 -10.17
C GLY A 70 20.80 -14.54 -10.38
#